data_AF-A0A355RHN7-F1
#
_entry.id   AF-A0A355RHN7-F1
#
_cell.length_a   1.000
_cell.length_b   1.000
_cell.length_c   1.000
_cell.angle_alpha   90.00
_cell.angle_beta   90.00
_cell.angle_gamma   90.00
#
_symmetry.space_group_name_H-M   'P 1'
#
loop_
_entity.id
_entity.type
_entity.pdbx_description
1 polymer ?
#
loop_
_entity_poly.entity_id
_entity_poly.type
_entity_poly.pdbx_seq_one_letter_code
_entity_poly.pdbx_strand_id
1 'polypeptide(L)'
;ERYFQASERIIIWPEDDVKMVQAIRKIKTSGETAEARSLLLEASTELTRRGANLQLVACPEFPMIQTSHDPSAAMIDTLDVLAEAVAQFALEARGP
;
A
#
# COMPACT_ATOMS: atom_id res chain seq x y z
N GLU A 1 -4.55 -8.90 10.11
CA GLU A 1 -4.23 -8.62 11.54
C GLU A 1 -3.42 -9.72 12.23
N ARG A 2 -3.80 -11.00 12.11
CA ARG A 2 -3.10 -12.14 12.76
C ARG A 2 -1.56 -12.13 12.65
N TYR A 3 -1.01 -11.75 11.50
CA TYR A 3 0.44 -11.65 11.28
C TYR A 3 1.10 -10.49 12.04
N PHE A 4 0.37 -9.40 12.28
CA PHE A 4 0.85 -8.26 13.06
C PHE A 4 0.57 -8.42 14.56
N GLN A 5 -0.39 -9.24 14.96
CA GLN A 5 -0.66 -9.57 16.37
C GLN A 5 0.49 -10.31 17.06
N ALA A 6 1.31 -11.03 16.28
CA ALA A 6 2.54 -11.66 16.77
C ALA A 6 3.71 -10.67 16.92
N SER A 7 3.51 -9.41 16.51
CA SER A 7 4.46 -8.31 16.65
C SER A 7 3.87 -7.22 17.56
N GLU A 8 4.71 -6.43 18.22
CA GLU A 8 4.27 -5.27 19.01
C GLU A 8 3.87 -4.09 18.11
N ARG A 9 3.02 -4.33 17.10
CA ARG A 9 2.57 -3.34 16.11
C ARG A 9 1.07 -3.14 16.19
N ILE A 10 0.66 -1.88 16.13
CA ILE A 10 -0.74 -1.47 16.05
C ILE A 10 -1.07 -1.17 14.59
N ILE A 11 -2.20 -1.67 14.11
CA ILE A 11 -2.69 -1.37 12.77
C ILE A 11 -3.66 -0.20 12.85
N ILE A 12 -3.48 0.77 11.97
CA ILE A 12 -4.39 1.89 11.78
C ILE A 12 -4.92 1.78 10.35
N TRP A 13 -6.25 1.73 10.23
CA TRP A 13 -6.95 1.74 8.94
C TRP A 13 -7.40 3.17 8.60
N PRO A 14 -7.49 3.55 7.31
CA PRO A 14 -8.15 4.79 6.91
C PRO A 14 -9.55 4.90 7.53
N GLU A 15 -10.01 6.11 7.88
CA GLU A 15 -11.35 6.27 8.47
C GLU A 15 -12.48 5.94 7.48
N ASP A 16 -12.26 6.15 6.18
CA ASP A 16 -13.27 6.00 5.14
C ASP A 16 -12.98 4.84 4.19
N ASP A 17 -13.36 3.63 4.63
CA ASP A 17 -13.27 2.41 3.83
C ASP A 17 -14.04 2.49 2.51
N VAL A 18 -15.15 3.25 2.48
CA VAL A 18 -15.99 3.40 1.28
C VAL A 18 -15.22 4.17 0.21
N LYS A 19 -14.56 5.28 0.58
CA LYS A 19 -13.67 6.02 -0.32
C LYS A 19 -12.52 5.16 -0.83
N MET A 20 -11.95 4.30 0.02
CA MET A 20 -10.88 3.38 -0.40
C MET A 20 -11.36 2.38 -1.43
N VAL A 21 -12.52 1.76 -1.22
CA VAL A 21 -13.12 0.87 -2.22
C VAL A 21 -13.48 1.61 -3.51
N GLN A 22 -13.94 2.85 -3.43
CA GLN A 22 -14.22 3.68 -4.62
C GLN A 22 -12.94 3.99 -5.41
N ALA A 23 -11.85 4.35 -4.73
CA ALA A 23 -10.54 4.57 -5.35
C ALA A 23 -10.06 3.30 -6.08
N ILE A 24 -10.13 2.13 -5.42
CA ILE A 24 -9.76 0.84 -6.02
C ILE A 24 -10.58 0.57 -7.28
N ARG A 25 -11.92 0.71 -7.21
CA ARG A 25 -12.81 0.46 -8.35
C ARG A 25 -12.50 1.41 -9.51
N LYS A 26 -12.25 2.68 -9.22
CA LYS A 26 -11.93 3.68 -10.23
C LYS A 26 -10.61 3.37 -10.94
N ILE A 27 -9.59 2.95 -10.18
CA ILE A 27 -8.31 2.52 -10.76
C ILE A 27 -8.51 1.30 -11.65
N LYS A 28 -9.31 0.32 -11.22
CA LYS A 28 -9.63 -0.86 -12.04
C LYS A 28 -10.33 -0.51 -13.35
N THR A 29 -11.20 0.50 -13.37
CA THR A 29 -11.99 0.83 -14.56
C THR A 29 -11.29 1.79 -15.51
N SER A 30 -10.52 2.73 -14.96
CA SER A 30 -10.05 3.91 -15.70
C SER A 30 -8.55 4.10 -15.59
N GLY A 31 -7.84 3.16 -14.97
CA GLY A 31 -6.45 3.32 -14.62
C GLY A 31 -6.25 4.49 -13.66
N GLU A 32 -5.07 5.07 -13.71
CA GLU A 32 -4.70 6.15 -12.81
C GLU A 32 -5.37 7.46 -13.20
N THR A 33 -6.14 8.00 -12.27
CA THR A 33 -6.80 9.30 -12.41
C THR A 33 -6.29 10.24 -11.34
N ALA A 34 -6.35 11.55 -11.60
CA ALA A 34 -6.00 12.57 -10.62
C ALA A 34 -6.83 12.44 -9.33
N GLU A 35 -8.10 12.03 -9.46
CA GLU A 35 -8.99 11.79 -8.32
C GLU A 35 -8.54 10.60 -7.47
N ALA A 36 -8.18 9.48 -8.10
CA ALA A 36 -7.64 8.33 -7.38
C ALA A 36 -6.35 8.71 -6.62
N ARG A 37 -5.46 9.50 -7.24
CA ARG A 37 -4.25 10.00 -6.57
C ARG A 37 -4.56 10.89 -5.37
N SER A 38 -5.54 11.81 -5.50
CA SER A 38 -5.97 12.69 -4.40
C SER A 38 -6.49 11.88 -3.21
N LEU A 39 -7.38 10.91 -3.47
CA LEU A 39 -7.97 10.07 -2.43
C LEU A 39 -6.91 9.27 -1.66
N LEU A 40 -5.87 8.80 -2.35
CA LEU A 40 -4.77 8.04 -1.74
C LEU A 40 -3.83 8.94 -0.94
N LEU A 41 -3.53 10.14 -1.44
CA LEU A 41 -2.76 11.13 -0.70
C LEU A 41 -3.50 11.58 0.56
N GLU A 42 -4.81 11.80 0.49
CA GLU A 42 -5.66 12.15 1.63
C GLU A 42 -5.63 11.04 2.70
N ALA A 43 -5.84 9.78 2.30
CA ALA A 43 -5.77 8.64 3.21
C ALA A 43 -4.37 8.47 3.82
N SER A 44 -3.31 8.62 3.03
CA SER A 44 -1.93 8.56 3.51
C SER A 44 -1.64 9.66 4.54
N THR A 45 -2.04 10.90 4.25
CA THR A 45 -1.86 12.05 5.15
C THR A 45 -2.64 11.85 6.46
N GLU A 46 -3.86 11.30 6.36
CA GLU A 46 -4.67 10.99 7.53
C GLU A 46 -3.99 9.94 8.43
N LEU A 47 -3.47 8.86 7.83
CA LEU A 47 -2.75 7.81 8.57
C LEU A 47 -1.51 8.37 9.26
N THR A 48 -0.71 9.18 8.57
CA THR A 48 0.46 9.85 9.15
C THR A 48 0.06 10.73 10.33
N ARG A 49 -0.96 11.59 10.16
CA ARG A 49 -1.49 12.46 11.24
C ARG A 49 -1.96 11.66 12.45
N ARG A 50 -2.47 10.44 12.23
CA ARG A 50 -2.93 9.52 13.28
C ARG A 50 -1.80 8.68 13.89
N GLY A 51 -0.56 8.91 13.49
CA GLY A 51 0.63 8.30 14.08
C GLY A 51 1.13 7.06 13.37
N ALA A 52 0.68 6.76 12.15
CA ALA A 52 1.26 5.68 11.36
C ALA A 52 2.69 6.03 10.94
N ASN A 53 3.68 5.32 11.50
CA ASN A 53 5.09 5.48 11.13
C ASN A 53 5.50 4.69 9.87
N LEU A 54 4.65 3.75 9.45
CA LEU A 54 4.86 2.88 8.29
C LEU A 54 3.50 2.60 7.64
N GLN A 55 3.41 2.82 6.34
CA GLN A 55 2.22 2.55 5.54
C GLN A 55 2.47 1.37 4.61
N LEU A 56 1.53 0.43 4.56
CA LEU A 56 1.58 -0.73 3.69
C LEU A 56 0.59 -0.56 2.55
N VAL A 57 1.07 -0.58 1.31
CA VAL A 57 0.22 -0.64 0.13
C VAL A 57 -0.16 -2.10 -0.10
N ALA A 58 -1.30 -2.51 0.48
CA ALA A 58 -1.74 -3.90 0.53
C ALA A 58 -2.71 -4.32 -0.58
N CYS A 59 -3.03 -3.40 -1.51
CA CYS A 59 -3.86 -3.70 -2.67
C CYS A 59 -3.03 -3.57 -3.95
N PRO A 60 -3.02 -4.58 -4.84
CA PRO A 60 -2.21 -4.56 -6.06
C PRO A 60 -2.69 -3.56 -7.10
N GLU A 61 -3.82 -2.89 -6.88
CA GLU A 61 -4.31 -1.76 -7.68
C GLU A 61 -3.63 -0.43 -7.33
N PHE A 62 -2.79 -0.41 -6.30
CA PHE A 62 -2.08 0.76 -5.83
C PHE A 62 -0.55 0.83 -6.11
N PRO A 63 0.08 0.10 -7.05
CA PRO A 63 1.54 0.06 -7.08
C PRO A 63 2.18 1.42 -7.42
N MET A 64 1.42 2.32 -8.05
CA MET A 64 1.88 3.68 -8.39
C MET A 64 1.59 4.73 -7.29
N ILE A 65 1.13 4.32 -6.09
CA ILE A 65 1.04 5.18 -4.88
C ILE A 65 2.43 5.63 -4.40
N GLN A 66 3.52 5.01 -4.86
CA GLN A 66 4.88 5.44 -4.57
C GLN A 66 5.13 6.94 -4.87
N THR A 67 4.29 7.59 -5.66
CA THR A 67 4.34 9.05 -5.91
C THR A 67 3.19 9.86 -5.30
N SER A 68 2.21 9.22 -4.65
CA SER A 68 0.98 9.84 -4.14
C SER A 68 0.70 9.43 -2.69
N HIS A 69 1.71 9.66 -1.84
CA HIS A 69 1.65 9.46 -0.40
C HIS A 69 2.23 10.67 0.32
N ASP A 70 1.98 10.76 1.63
CA ASP A 70 2.61 11.76 2.47
C ASP A 70 4.14 11.60 2.44
N PRO A 71 4.93 12.62 2.05
CA PRO A 71 6.39 12.50 1.95
C PRO A 71 7.11 12.16 3.26
N SER A 72 6.45 12.31 4.40
CA SER A 72 6.97 11.94 5.71
C SER A 72 6.66 10.49 6.12
N ALA A 73 5.81 9.80 5.38
CA ALA A 73 5.47 8.40 5.63
C ALA A 73 6.51 7.47 5.02
N ALA A 74 7.05 6.53 5.81
CA ALA A 74 7.70 5.36 5.25
C ALA A 74 6.64 4.47 4.60
N MET A 75 6.91 3.98 3.39
CA MET A 75 5.96 3.17 2.63
C MET A 75 6.61 1.88 2.14
N ILE A 76 5.85 0.78 2.23
CA ILE A 76 6.19 -0.51 1.62
C ILE A 76 5.08 -0.88 0.66
N ASP A 77 5.45 -1.13 -0.60
CA ASP A 77 4.59 -1.81 -1.55
C ASP A 77 4.67 -3.32 -1.33
N THR A 78 3.55 -3.94 -0.98
CA THR A 78 3.51 -5.39 -0.76
C THR A 78 3.65 -6.17 -2.05
N LEU A 79 3.37 -5.56 -3.21
CA LEU A 79 3.59 -6.18 -4.51
C LEU A 79 5.09 -6.24 -4.83
N ASP A 80 5.86 -5.20 -4.52
CA ASP A 80 7.32 -5.21 -4.69
C ASP A 80 7.96 -6.29 -3.82
N VAL A 81 7.57 -6.37 -2.54
CA VAL A 81 8.05 -7.43 -1.61
C VAL A 81 7.73 -8.82 -2.15
N LEU A 82 6.54 -9.03 -2.71
CA LEU A 82 6.17 -10.31 -3.30
C LEU A 82 6.97 -10.59 -4.58
N ALA A 83 7.12 -9.62 -5.46
CA ALA A 83 7.86 -9.75 -6.72
C ALA A 83 9.34 -10.09 -6.47
N GLU A 84 9.97 -9.42 -5.52
CA GLU A 84 11.34 -9.71 -5.07
C GLU A 84 11.47 -11.15 -4.54
N ALA A 85 10.55 -11.58 -3.66
CA ALA A 85 10.56 -12.92 -3.11
C ALA A 85 10.40 -14.00 -4.19
N VAL A 86 9.52 -13.77 -5.18
CA VAL A 86 9.32 -14.67 -6.32
C VAL A 86 10.56 -14.72 -7.21
N ALA A 87 11.17 -13.57 -7.49
CA ALA A 87 12.40 -13.51 -8.28
C ALA A 87 13.55 -14.26 -7.61
N GLN A 88 13.75 -14.03 -6.30
CA GLN A 88 14.77 -14.72 -5.52
C GLN A 88 14.58 -16.24 -5.56
N PHE A 89 13.36 -16.71 -5.30
CA PHE A 89 13.04 -18.14 -5.38
C PHE A 89 13.33 -18.72 -6.76
N ALA A 90 12.95 -18.02 -7.83
CA ALA A 90 13.17 -18.48 -9.20
C ALA A 90 14.65 -18.52 -9.60
N LEU A 91 15.47 -17.61 -9.09
CA LEU A 91 16.90 -17.56 -9.36
C LEU A 91 17.67 -18.61 -8.56
N GLU A 92 17.33 -18.82 -7.29
CA GLU A 92 17.92 -19.87 -6.46
C GLU A 92 17.59 -21.28 -6.98
N ALA A 93 16.36 -21.49 -7.46
CA ALA A 93 15.94 -22.77 -8.01
C ALA A 93 16.62 -23.14 -9.34
N ARG A 94 17.22 -22.17 -10.04
CA ARG A 94 17.91 -22.41 -11.32
C ARG A 94 19.33 -22.96 -11.17
N GLY A 95 19.88 -22.98 -9.95
CA GLY A 95 21.30 -23.32 -9.73
C GLY A 95 22.26 -22.34 -10.43
N PRO A 96 23.57 -22.42 -10.14
CA PRO A 96 24.58 -21.69 -10.91
C PRO A 96 24.64 -22.12 -12.38
#